data_AF-A0JVP3-F1
#
_entry.id   AF-A0JVP3-F1
#
_cell.length_a   1.000
_cell.length_b   1.000
_cell.length_c   1.000
_cell.angle_alpha   90.00
_cell.angle_beta   90.00
_cell.angle_gamma   90.00
#
_symmetry.space_group_name_H-M   'P 1'
#
loop_
_entity.id
_entity.type
_entity.pdbx_description
1 polymer ?
#
loop_
_entity_poly.entity_id
_entity_poly.type
_entity_poly.pdbx_seq_one_letter_code
_entity_poly.pdbx_strand_id
1 'polypeptide(L)'
;MENFNASGGGRAGVSGRILGGGTEPDPRFTLANERTFLAWIRTSLALLAGGVAVEAFMADLFGHELSKTVAVLLLVLALLIGGGSFFRWLNVERSMRRKDPLPLPWIAPVLAIGGGLVAAIMAVFVLVRPA
;
A
#
# COMPACT_ATOMS: atom_id res chain seq x y z
N MET A 1 33.32 -31.55 -22.59
CA MET A 1 31.97 -31.00 -22.81
C MET A 1 31.63 -30.17 -21.60
N GLU A 2 31.28 -28.91 -21.83
CA GLU A 2 31.47 -27.75 -20.93
C GLU A 2 30.80 -27.85 -19.56
N ASN A 3 31.59 -27.53 -18.53
CA ASN A 3 31.11 -27.26 -17.18
C ASN A 3 30.35 -25.94 -17.19
N PHE A 4 29.03 -26.01 -17.10
CA PHE A 4 28.16 -24.83 -16.97
C PHE A 4 28.32 -24.24 -15.55
N ASN A 5 29.43 -23.54 -15.34
CA ASN A 5 29.66 -22.68 -14.19
C ASN A 5 28.76 -21.44 -14.32
N ALA A 6 27.49 -21.58 -13.97
CA ALA A 6 26.57 -20.47 -13.85
C ALA A 6 26.89 -19.69 -12.58
N SER A 7 27.89 -18.81 -12.66
CA SER A 7 28.13 -17.76 -11.68
C SER A 7 26.99 -16.74 -11.70
N GLY A 8 25.83 -17.11 -11.16
CA GLY A 8 24.67 -16.24 -10.93
C GLY A 8 24.81 -15.38 -9.66
N GLY A 9 26.00 -14.86 -9.37
CA GLY A 9 26.32 -14.21 -8.09
C GLY A 9 25.84 -12.76 -7.92
N GLY A 10 25.24 -12.14 -8.94
CA GLY A 10 24.95 -10.70 -8.92
C GLY A 10 23.60 -10.28 -8.32
N ARG A 11 22.59 -11.17 -8.32
CA ARG A 11 21.20 -10.80 -7.94
C ARG A 11 20.82 -11.14 -6.49
N ALA A 12 21.61 -11.95 -5.81
CA ALA A 12 21.34 -12.38 -4.44
C ALA A 12 21.59 -11.26 -3.40
N GLY A 13 22.44 -10.28 -3.71
CA GLY A 13 22.93 -9.30 -2.73
C GLY A 13 21.93 -8.23 -2.29
N VAL A 14 20.98 -7.85 -3.15
CA VAL A 14 19.96 -6.83 -2.84
C VAL A 14 18.71 -7.49 -2.24
N SER A 15 18.20 -8.57 -2.86
CA SER A 15 17.09 -9.35 -2.28
C SER A 15 17.43 -9.90 -0.89
N GLY A 16 18.65 -10.40 -0.67
CA GLY A 16 19.07 -10.88 0.65
C GLY A 16 19.09 -9.80 1.72
N ARG A 17 19.42 -8.55 1.37
CA ARG A 17 19.50 -7.41 2.30
C ARG A 17 18.13 -6.86 2.69
N ILE A 18 17.18 -6.83 1.74
CA ILE A 18 15.84 -6.25 1.95
C ILE A 18 14.89 -7.30 2.57
N LEU A 19 14.99 -8.56 2.11
CA LEU A 19 14.08 -9.66 2.46
C LEU A 19 14.61 -10.56 3.58
N GLY A 20 15.84 -10.32 4.07
CA GLY A 20 16.36 -10.90 5.31
C GLY A 20 17.00 -12.27 5.21
N GLY A 21 17.40 -12.71 4.00
CA GLY A 21 17.94 -14.06 3.76
C GLY A 21 16.92 -15.19 4.01
N GLY A 22 17.27 -16.43 3.62
CA GLY A 22 16.40 -17.61 3.77
C GLY A 22 16.19 -18.37 2.46
N THR A 23 15.45 -19.48 2.51
CA THR A 23 15.09 -20.26 1.32
C THR A 23 14.15 -19.46 0.43
N GLU A 24 14.39 -19.47 -0.89
CA GLU A 24 13.49 -18.85 -1.86
C GLU A 24 12.07 -19.41 -1.67
N PRO A 25 11.05 -18.55 -1.47
CA PRO A 25 9.66 -18.99 -1.39
C PRO A 25 9.23 -19.67 -2.69
N ASP A 26 8.26 -20.58 -2.59
CA ASP A 26 7.65 -21.18 -3.77
C ASP A 26 7.03 -20.07 -4.66
N PRO A 27 7.42 -19.97 -5.94
CA PRO A 27 7.04 -18.86 -6.83
C PRO A 27 5.54 -18.58 -6.89
N ARG A 28 4.68 -19.59 -6.71
CA ARG A 28 3.21 -19.40 -6.76
C ARG A 28 2.69 -18.48 -5.65
N PHE A 29 3.28 -18.54 -4.45
CA PHE A 29 2.84 -17.73 -3.31
C PHE A 29 3.34 -16.29 -3.44
N THR A 30 4.56 -16.11 -3.95
CA THR A 30 5.10 -14.79 -4.29
C THR A 30 4.24 -14.11 -5.37
N LEU A 31 3.90 -14.81 -6.47
CA LEU A 31 3.03 -14.29 -7.53
C LEU A 31 1.61 -13.96 -7.05
N ALA A 32 1.08 -14.72 -6.09
CA ALA A 32 -0.21 -14.40 -5.48
C ALA A 32 -0.13 -13.11 -4.64
N ASN A 33 0.91 -12.97 -3.82
CA ASN A 33 1.13 -11.79 -2.99
C ASN A 33 1.35 -10.52 -3.81
N GLU A 34 2.11 -10.61 -4.90
CA GLU A 34 2.31 -9.53 -5.86
C GLU A 34 1.00 -9.07 -6.50
N ARG A 35 0.11 -9.98 -6.91
CA ARG A 35 -1.19 -9.61 -7.47
C ARG A 35 -2.04 -8.80 -6.50
N THR A 36 -2.08 -9.21 -5.23
CA THR A 36 -2.81 -8.44 -4.21
C THR A 36 -2.15 -7.09 -3.97
N PHE A 37 -0.82 -7.03 -3.93
CA PHE A 37 -0.08 -5.77 -3.81
C PHE A 37 -0.40 -4.80 -4.97
N LEU A 38 -0.34 -5.27 -6.21
CA LEU A 38 -0.62 -4.48 -7.41
C LEU A 38 -2.09 -4.03 -7.48
N ALA A 39 -3.03 -4.87 -7.04
CA ALA A 39 -4.43 -4.47 -6.95
C ALA A 39 -4.63 -3.31 -5.97
N TRP A 40 -3.90 -3.29 -4.85
CA TRP A 40 -3.98 -2.24 -3.84
C TRP A 40 -3.25 -0.96 -4.25
N ILE A 41 -2.11 -1.08 -4.95
CA ILE A 41 -1.44 0.09 -5.54
C ILE A 41 -2.35 0.76 -6.57
N ARG A 42 -3.08 -0.02 -7.36
CA ARG A 42 -4.04 0.54 -8.33
C ARG A 42 -5.11 1.39 -7.66
N THR A 43 -5.71 0.92 -6.57
CA THR A 43 -6.74 1.69 -5.86
C THR A 43 -6.13 2.93 -5.20
N SER A 44 -4.93 2.81 -4.61
CA SER A 44 -4.18 3.95 -4.08
C SER A 44 -3.94 5.03 -5.14
N LEU A 45 -3.45 4.65 -6.33
CA LEU A 45 -3.19 5.59 -7.42
C LEU A 45 -4.47 6.23 -7.97
N ALA A 46 -5.57 5.47 -8.05
CA ALA A 46 -6.86 6.00 -8.46
C ALA A 46 -7.38 7.07 -7.49
N LEU A 47 -7.25 6.83 -6.18
CA LEU A 47 -7.61 7.81 -5.16
C LEU A 47 -6.70 9.03 -5.20
N LEU A 48 -5.40 8.85 -5.42
CA LEU A 48 -4.45 9.95 -5.55
C LEU A 48 -4.82 10.85 -6.73
N ALA A 49 -5.04 10.27 -7.92
CA ALA A 49 -5.45 11.00 -9.10
C ALA A 49 -6.80 11.70 -8.90
N GLY A 50 -7.76 11.01 -8.25
CA GLY A 50 -9.06 11.59 -7.89
C GLY A 50 -8.94 12.78 -6.96
N GLY A 51 -8.08 12.70 -5.93
CA GLY A 51 -7.85 13.81 -4.99
C GLY A 51 -7.28 15.04 -5.67
N VAL A 52 -6.28 14.85 -6.55
CA VAL A 52 -5.70 15.94 -7.35
C VAL A 52 -6.75 16.53 -8.30
N ALA A 53 -7.55 15.68 -8.96
CA ALA A 53 -8.59 16.15 -9.87
C ALA A 53 -9.68 16.96 -9.14
N VAL A 54 -10.10 16.53 -7.94
CA VAL A 54 -11.06 17.28 -7.14
C VAL A 54 -10.51 18.66 -6.78
N GLU A 55 -9.27 18.77 -6.31
CA GLU A 55 -8.70 20.10 -6.01
C GLU A 55 -8.59 20.97 -7.27
N ALA A 56 -8.17 20.39 -8.39
CA ALA A 56 -7.94 21.14 -9.62
C ALA A 56 -9.23 21.63 -10.29
N PHE A 57 -10.30 20.84 -10.25
CA PHE A 57 -11.52 21.11 -11.04
C PHE A 57 -12.72 21.56 -10.18
N MET A 58 -12.80 21.17 -8.91
CA MET A 58 -14.00 21.37 -8.10
C MET A 58 -13.87 22.58 -7.15
N ALA A 59 -12.67 23.15 -7.00
CA ALA A 59 -12.41 24.26 -6.09
C ALA A 59 -13.26 25.51 -6.37
N ASP A 60 -13.55 25.81 -7.63
CA ASP A 60 -14.35 26.96 -8.03
C ASP A 60 -15.87 26.67 -8.02
N LEU A 61 -16.28 25.41 -8.14
CA LEU A 61 -17.70 25.02 -8.18
C LEU A 61 -18.31 24.82 -6.79
N PHE A 62 -17.56 24.22 -5.87
CA PHE A 62 -18.08 23.79 -4.56
C PHE A 62 -17.46 24.57 -3.38
N GLY A 63 -16.65 25.58 -3.68
CA GLY A 63 -15.89 26.36 -2.72
C GLY A 63 -14.56 25.71 -2.36
N HIS A 64 -13.52 26.55 -2.27
CA HIS A 64 -12.13 26.15 -2.05
C HIS A 64 -11.95 25.20 -0.85
N GLU A 65 -12.68 25.43 0.22
CA GLU A 65 -12.54 24.66 1.45
C GLU A 65 -13.10 23.23 1.35
N LEU A 66 -14.22 23.02 0.62
CA LEU A 66 -14.79 21.67 0.48
C LEU A 66 -13.92 20.82 -0.43
N SER A 67 -13.52 21.37 -1.58
CA SER A 67 -12.66 20.68 -2.54
C SER A 67 -11.29 20.35 -1.94
N LYS A 68 -10.68 21.28 -1.19
CA LYS A 68 -9.44 21.01 -0.46
C LYS A 68 -9.60 19.89 0.54
N THR A 69 -10.70 19.89 1.30
CA THR A 69 -10.97 18.82 2.27
C THR A 69 -11.09 17.46 1.60
N VAL A 70 -11.90 17.35 0.55
CA VAL A 70 -12.10 16.09 -0.19
C VAL A 70 -10.79 15.64 -0.84
N ALA A 71 -10.03 16.56 -1.43
CA ALA A 71 -8.74 16.28 -2.04
C ALA A 71 -7.74 15.72 -1.02
N VAL A 72 -7.55 16.40 0.12
CA VAL A 72 -6.67 15.94 1.20
C VAL A 72 -7.06 14.53 1.66
N LEU A 73 -8.35 14.25 1.78
CA LEU A 73 -8.82 12.95 2.25
C LEU A 73 -8.57 11.82 1.25
N LEU A 74 -8.81 12.08 -0.04
CA LEU A 74 -8.47 11.13 -1.10
C LEU A 74 -6.97 10.85 -1.13
N LEU A 75 -6.13 11.88 -0.90
CA LEU A 75 -4.68 11.73 -0.80
C LEU A 75 -4.24 10.94 0.44
N VAL A 76 -4.85 11.17 1.60
CA VAL A 76 -4.55 10.41 2.83
C VAL A 76 -4.96 8.95 2.67
N LEU A 77 -6.14 8.66 2.12
CA LEU A 77 -6.57 7.29 1.82
C LEU A 77 -5.63 6.60 0.82
N ALA A 78 -5.20 7.33 -0.23
CA ALA A 78 -4.21 6.83 -1.17
C ALA A 78 -2.90 6.43 -0.46
N LEU A 79 -2.39 7.32 0.41
CA LEU A 79 -1.16 7.08 1.17
C LEU A 79 -1.29 5.86 2.09
N LEU A 80 -2.40 5.75 2.83
CA LEU A 80 -2.65 4.63 3.73
C LEU A 80 -2.70 3.30 2.96
N ILE A 81 -3.50 3.22 1.90
CA ILE A 81 -3.62 1.99 1.10
C ILE A 81 -2.28 1.62 0.45
N GLY A 82 -1.57 2.59 -0.12
CA GLY A 82 -0.27 2.37 -0.77
C GLY A 82 0.80 1.91 0.21
N GLY A 83 0.98 2.64 1.31
CA GLY A 83 1.94 2.31 2.36
C GLY A 83 1.63 0.97 3.02
N GLY A 84 0.37 0.74 3.41
CA GLY A 84 -0.05 -0.51 4.03
C GLY A 84 0.11 -1.72 3.13
N SER A 85 -0.13 -1.58 1.82
CA SER A 85 0.13 -2.62 0.83
C SER A 85 1.61 -3.02 0.80
N PHE A 86 2.53 -2.04 0.82
CA PHE A 86 3.98 -2.28 0.80
C PHE A 86 4.47 -3.00 2.07
N PHE A 87 4.08 -2.51 3.25
CA PHE A 87 4.43 -3.17 4.51
C PHE A 87 3.85 -4.59 4.62
N ARG A 88 2.62 -4.82 4.11
CA ARG A 88 2.01 -6.15 4.03
C ARG A 88 2.84 -7.09 3.18
N TRP A 89 3.22 -6.62 2.00
CA TRP A 89 4.04 -7.37 1.05
C TRP A 89 5.38 -7.77 1.70
N LEU A 90 6.06 -6.82 2.33
CA LEU A 90 7.36 -7.04 2.98
C LEU A 90 7.29 -8.07 4.13
N ASN A 91 6.27 -7.98 4.99
CA ASN A 91 6.09 -8.90 6.12
C ASN A 91 5.75 -10.32 5.67
N VAL A 92 4.90 -10.47 4.66
CA VAL A 92 4.52 -11.77 4.11
C VAL A 92 5.73 -12.42 3.41
N GLU A 93 6.49 -11.66 2.62
CA GLU A 93 7.70 -12.16 1.95
C GLU A 93 8.78 -12.60 2.96
N ARG A 94 8.97 -11.85 4.05
CA ARG A 94 9.92 -12.21 5.13
C ARG A 94 9.52 -13.48 5.88
N SER A 95 8.22 -13.66 6.18
CA SER A 95 7.70 -14.87 6.84
C SER A 95 7.83 -16.10 5.93
N MET A 96 7.52 -15.95 4.63
CA MET A 96 7.69 -17.03 3.65
C MET A 96 9.14 -17.49 3.54
N ARG A 97 10.12 -16.57 3.62
CA ARG A 97 11.56 -16.90 3.58
C ARG A 97 12.06 -17.63 4.84
N ARG A 98 11.42 -17.39 5.99
CA ARG A 98 11.78 -18.01 7.28
C ARG A 98 11.01 -19.30 7.60
N LYS A 99 10.03 -19.68 6.77
CA LYS A 99 9.08 -20.79 7.03
C LYS A 99 8.32 -20.63 8.36
N ASP A 100 8.23 -19.41 8.86
CA ASP A 100 7.47 -19.11 10.07
C ASP A 100 5.97 -19.18 9.77
N PRO A 101 5.13 -19.58 10.75
CA PRO A 101 3.67 -19.51 10.59
C PRO A 101 3.26 -18.10 10.18
N LEU A 102 2.30 -18.00 9.24
CA LEU A 102 1.90 -16.72 8.66
C LEU A 102 1.56 -15.72 9.78
N PRO A 103 2.29 -14.59 9.89
CA PRO A 103 2.03 -13.61 10.93
C PRO A 103 0.61 -13.09 10.72
N LEU A 104 -0.16 -13.03 11.82
CA LEU A 104 -1.49 -12.40 11.83
C LEU A 104 -1.38 -11.04 11.12
N PRO A 105 -2.30 -10.70 10.20
CA PRO A 105 -2.16 -9.51 9.38
C PRO A 105 -2.52 -8.27 10.21
N TRP A 106 -1.64 -7.86 11.13
CA TRP A 106 -1.76 -6.64 11.96
C TRP A 106 -1.94 -5.36 11.12
N ILE A 107 -1.65 -5.43 9.82
CA ILE A 107 -1.85 -4.32 8.90
C ILE A 107 -3.31 -4.11 8.51
N ALA A 108 -4.14 -5.16 8.51
CA ALA A 108 -5.56 -5.05 8.26
C ALA A 108 -6.26 -4.19 9.33
N PRO A 109 -6.05 -4.41 10.64
CA PRO A 109 -6.56 -3.51 11.65
C PRO A 109 -5.88 -2.13 11.62
N VAL A 110 -4.58 -1.99 11.34
CA VAL A 110 -3.94 -0.66 11.24
C VAL A 110 -4.53 0.18 10.10
N LEU A 111 -4.80 -0.41 8.94
CA LEU A 111 -5.45 0.27 7.83
C LEU A 111 -6.93 0.53 8.08
N ALA A 112 -7.62 -0.40 8.74
CA ALA A 112 -9.00 -0.19 9.15
C ALA A 112 -9.11 0.93 10.19
N ILE A 113 -8.17 1.02 11.13
CA ILE A 113 -8.08 2.09 12.13
C ILE A 113 -7.71 3.40 11.45
N GLY A 114 -6.70 3.42 10.57
CA GLY A 114 -6.29 4.61 9.84
C GLY A 114 -7.40 5.15 8.94
N GLY A 115 -8.01 4.29 8.13
CA GLY A 115 -9.16 4.63 7.29
C GLY A 115 -10.38 5.04 8.12
N GLY A 116 -10.62 4.36 9.25
CA GLY A 116 -11.68 4.70 10.20
C GLY A 116 -11.46 6.07 10.86
N LEU A 117 -10.23 6.40 11.23
CA LEU A 117 -9.85 7.72 11.76
C LEU A 117 -10.08 8.82 10.73
N VAL A 118 -9.65 8.60 9.48
CA VAL A 118 -9.87 9.55 8.38
C VAL A 118 -11.37 9.75 8.14
N ALA A 119 -12.15 8.66 8.12
CA ALA A 119 -13.60 8.72 7.98
C ALA A 119 -14.28 9.43 9.16
N ALA A 120 -13.82 9.20 10.40
CA ALA A 120 -14.34 9.86 11.59
C ALA A 120 -14.04 11.36 11.58
N ILE A 121 -12.81 11.76 11.24
CA ILE A 121 -12.41 13.17 11.10
C ILE A 121 -13.27 13.86 10.03
N MET A 122 -13.49 13.21 8.89
CA MET A 122 -14.40 13.69 7.83
C MET A 122 -15.83 13.85 8.34
N ALA A 123 -16.38 12.85 9.02
CA ALA A 123 -17.76 12.90 9.53
C ALA A 123 -17.94 14.08 10.50
N VAL A 124 -16.99 14.29 11.41
CA VAL A 124 -16.98 15.44 12.32
C VAL A 124 -16.88 16.75 11.55
N PHE A 125 -15.96 16.86 10.57
CA PHE A 125 -15.79 18.09 9.79
C PHE A 125 -17.07 18.46 9.02
N VAL A 126 -17.74 17.49 8.40
CA VAL A 126 -19.00 17.72 7.68
C VAL A 126 -20.14 18.10 8.64
N LEU A 127 -20.25 17.44 9.79
CA LEU A 127 -21.31 17.70 10.78
C LEU A 127 -21.17 19.03 11.49
N VAL A 128 -19.92 19.46 11.76
CA VAL A 128 -19.64 20.71 12.47
C VAL A 128 -19.70 21.92 11.54
N ARG A 129 -19.71 21.71 10.21
CA ARG A 129 -19.81 22.79 9.25
C ARG A 129 -21.25 23.33 9.19
N PRO A 130 -21.51 24.58 9.62
CA PRO A 130 -22.80 25.21 9.34
C PRO A 130 -22.94 25.40 7.82
N ALA A 131 -24.13 25.11 7.31
CA ALA A 131 -24.53 25.28 5.91
C ALA A 131 -24.52 26.76 5.50
#